data_AF-A0A7C5XVN3-F1
#
_entry.id   AF-A0A7C5XVN3-F1
#
_cell.length_a   1.000
_cell.length_b   1.000
_cell.length_c   1.000
_cell.angle_alpha   90.00
_cell.angle_beta   90.00
_cell.angle_gamma   90.00
#
_symmetry.space_group_name_H-M   'P 1'
#
loop_
_entity.id
_entity.type
_entity.pdbx_description
1 polymer ?
#
loop_
_entity_poly.entity_id
_entity_poly.type
_entity_poly.pdbx_seq_one_letter_code
_entity_poly.pdbx_strand_id
1 'polypeptide(L)'
;MRWLETYRRRVTTAEEAVKDIRSGDRVWIHPGCNTPVRLVEAMVGRADELENVEVVHILTLGPAPYAEPGMEAHFRHRALFVGGNVRRAVNEGRADFVPIHLHQVPGLVSSGRLPIDVALIHISPPDEHGFCSYGVGVDATKAAVENARSVIALVNQRMPRALGDSFVHVSKLTHVVEVDEPILEHPMAPEISDVARAIGENIASLIPDGATLQMGIGEIPDAVLLFLGDKKHLGVHTEMFSDGLVDLFEAGVVTNERKTLHRGKIVASFV
;
A
#
# COMPACT_ATOMS: atom_id res chain seq x y z
N MET A 1 2.48 31.12 3.66
CA MET A 1 1.43 30.34 2.98
C MET A 1 0.62 29.62 4.05
N ARG A 2 -0.72 29.72 4.03
CA ARG A 2 -1.63 29.24 5.10
C ARG A 2 -1.51 27.73 5.39
N TRP A 3 -1.09 26.94 4.40
CA TRP A 3 -0.93 25.49 4.56
C TRP A 3 0.26 25.12 5.46
N LEU A 4 1.36 25.90 5.41
CA LEU A 4 2.58 25.62 6.19
C LEU A 4 2.35 25.76 7.69
N GLU A 5 1.59 26.79 8.09
CA GLU A 5 1.16 26.98 9.47
C GLU A 5 0.22 25.84 9.93
N THR A 6 -0.69 25.41 9.04
CA THR A 6 -1.59 24.28 9.30
C THR A 6 -0.80 22.99 9.52
N TYR A 7 0.19 22.72 8.67
CA TYR A 7 1.06 21.56 8.77
C TYR A 7 1.85 21.56 10.08
N ARG A 8 2.58 22.65 10.37
CA ARG A 8 3.40 22.79 11.60
C ARG A 8 2.59 22.59 12.88
N ARG A 9 1.32 23.04 12.91
CA ARG A 9 0.42 22.83 14.06
C ARG A 9 -0.03 21.38 14.26
N ARG A 10 0.08 20.55 13.24
CA ARG A 10 -0.33 19.13 13.25
C ARG A 10 0.85 18.19 13.48
N VAL A 11 2.08 18.68 13.36
CA VAL A 11 3.29 17.91 13.67
C VAL A 11 3.33 17.57 15.15
N THR A 12 3.50 16.29 15.45
CA THR A 12 3.56 15.74 16.81
C THR A 12 4.32 14.40 16.80
N THR A 13 4.45 13.73 17.94
CA THR A 13 5.07 12.39 18.02
C THR A 13 4.06 11.30 17.66
N ALA A 14 4.54 10.07 17.39
CA ALA A 14 3.67 8.94 17.11
C ALA A 14 2.72 8.65 18.27
N GLU A 15 3.25 8.65 19.50
CA GLU A 15 2.53 8.38 20.74
C GLU A 15 1.43 9.40 21.01
N GLU A 16 1.68 10.67 20.71
CA GLU A 16 0.66 11.72 20.86
C GLU A 16 -0.38 11.65 19.73
N ALA A 17 0.04 11.38 18.49
CA ALA A 17 -0.87 11.29 17.35
C ALA A 17 -1.90 10.16 17.54
N VAL A 18 -1.45 8.98 17.98
CA VAL A 18 -2.34 7.81 18.13
C VAL A 18 -3.29 7.92 19.32
N LYS A 19 -3.20 8.95 20.17
CA LYS A 19 -4.21 9.23 21.23
C LYS A 19 -5.59 9.56 20.69
N ASP A 20 -5.69 9.95 19.42
CA ASP A 20 -6.98 10.20 18.76
C ASP A 20 -7.76 8.90 18.46
N ILE A 21 -7.09 7.73 18.53
CA ILE A 21 -7.71 6.41 18.44
C ILE A 21 -8.38 6.06 19.77
N ARG A 22 -9.65 5.64 19.69
CA ARG A 22 -10.50 5.31 20.83
C ARG A 22 -10.97 3.87 20.75
N SER A 23 -11.35 3.29 21.89
CA SER A 23 -12.01 1.99 21.95
C SER A 23 -13.22 1.93 21.01
N GLY A 24 -13.32 0.85 20.23
CA GLY A 24 -14.36 0.66 19.23
C GLY A 24 -14.13 1.36 17.87
N ASP A 25 -13.08 2.17 17.70
CA ASP A 25 -12.77 2.78 16.41
C ASP A 25 -12.34 1.69 15.40
N ARG A 26 -12.68 1.90 14.12
CA ARG A 26 -12.11 1.16 13.00
C ARG A 26 -10.89 1.90 12.42
N VAL A 27 -9.73 1.26 12.47
CA VAL A 27 -8.45 1.81 12.02
C VAL A 27 -8.02 1.19 10.70
N TRP A 28 -7.89 2.00 9.64
CA TRP A 28 -7.27 1.61 8.39
C TRP A 28 -5.74 1.71 8.50
N ILE A 29 -5.04 0.66 8.09
CA ILE A 29 -3.57 0.66 7.94
C ILE A 29 -3.25 0.67 6.44
N HIS A 30 -2.45 1.65 6.01
CA HIS A 30 -1.95 1.74 4.63
C HIS A 30 -1.26 0.42 4.22
N PRO A 31 -1.74 -0.26 3.17
CA PRO A 31 -1.19 -1.53 2.70
C PRO A 31 0.21 -1.42 2.09
N GLY A 32 0.83 -2.58 1.87
CA GLY A 32 2.05 -2.75 1.11
C GLY A 32 3.28 -2.19 1.83
N CYS A 33 4.21 -1.70 1.03
CA CYS A 33 5.44 -1.07 1.51
C CYS A 33 5.19 0.26 2.24
N ASN A 34 3.98 0.81 2.15
CA ASN A 34 3.52 1.96 2.92
C ASN A 34 3.09 1.63 4.36
N THR A 35 3.20 0.38 4.83
CA THR A 35 2.76 0.03 6.19
C THR A 35 3.47 0.93 7.22
N PRO A 36 2.75 1.82 7.95
CA PRO A 36 3.36 2.81 8.83
C PRO A 36 3.73 2.17 10.18
N VAL A 37 4.77 1.34 10.18
CA VAL A 37 5.18 0.51 11.34
C VAL A 37 5.27 1.32 12.64
N ARG A 38 5.87 2.51 12.60
CA ARG A 38 6.00 3.39 13.78
C ARG A 38 4.66 3.81 14.38
N LEU A 39 3.65 4.09 13.54
CA LEU A 39 2.30 4.43 14.02
C LEU A 39 1.57 3.20 14.56
N VAL A 40 1.78 2.03 13.92
CA VAL A 40 1.24 0.75 14.38
C VAL A 40 1.79 0.38 15.75
N GLU A 41 3.10 0.49 15.95
CA GLU A 41 3.76 0.24 17.24
C GLU A 41 3.28 1.20 18.31
N ALA A 42 3.17 2.50 18.01
CA ALA A 42 2.65 3.48 18.96
C ALA A 42 1.18 3.19 19.35
N MET A 43 0.34 2.78 18.38
CA MET A 43 -1.04 2.38 18.65
C MET A 43 -1.10 1.15 19.57
N VAL A 44 -0.32 0.11 19.28
CA VAL A 44 -0.29 -1.11 20.09
C VAL A 44 0.33 -0.87 21.47
N GLY A 45 1.25 0.09 21.60
CA GLY A 45 1.76 0.54 22.90
C GLY A 45 0.69 1.11 23.84
N ARG A 46 -0.50 1.44 23.31
CA ARG A 46 -1.69 1.85 24.08
C ARG A 46 -2.68 0.72 24.32
N ALA A 47 -2.31 -0.55 24.13
CA ALA A 47 -3.21 -1.69 24.28
C ALA A 47 -4.00 -1.63 25.60
N ASP A 48 -3.34 -1.39 26.73
CA ASP A 48 -3.97 -1.32 28.06
C ASP A 48 -5.04 -0.21 28.21
N GLU A 49 -5.07 0.76 27.29
CA GLU A 49 -6.06 1.87 27.26
C GLU A 49 -7.20 1.63 26.27
N LEU A 50 -7.08 0.62 25.40
CA LEU A 50 -7.94 0.41 24.25
C LEU A 50 -8.65 -0.93 24.33
N GLU A 51 -9.91 -0.92 23.90
CA GLU A 51 -10.75 -2.12 23.81
C GLU A 51 -11.46 -2.16 22.46
N ASN A 52 -11.55 -3.34 21.86
CA ASN A 52 -12.32 -3.59 20.64
C ASN A 52 -12.00 -2.65 19.45
N VAL A 53 -10.74 -2.22 19.29
CA VAL A 53 -10.31 -1.48 18.10
C VAL A 53 -10.23 -2.44 16.92
N GLU A 54 -10.98 -2.16 15.85
CA GLU A 54 -10.96 -3.00 14.66
C GLU A 54 -9.88 -2.52 13.68
N VAL A 55 -8.85 -3.34 13.46
CA VAL A 55 -7.77 -3.03 12.52
C VAL A 55 -8.12 -3.59 11.15
N VAL A 56 -8.04 -2.76 10.10
CA VAL A 56 -8.44 -3.13 8.74
C VAL A 56 -7.32 -2.80 7.76
N HIS A 57 -6.95 -3.78 6.94
CA HIS A 57 -6.04 -3.56 5.83
C HIS A 57 -6.19 -4.66 4.76
N ILE A 58 -5.51 -4.43 3.64
CA ILE A 58 -5.29 -5.42 2.57
C ILE A 58 -4.03 -6.23 2.92
N LEU A 59 -2.99 -6.25 2.08
CA LEU A 59 -1.72 -6.90 2.39
C LEU A 59 -0.81 -5.86 3.05
N THR A 60 -0.31 -6.12 4.26
CA THR A 60 0.72 -5.29 4.91
C THR A 60 2.05 -6.02 4.93
N LEU A 61 3.14 -5.26 4.89
CA LEU A 61 4.50 -5.77 5.15
C LEU A 61 4.93 -5.40 6.56
N GLY A 62 5.84 -6.20 7.13
CA GLY A 62 6.31 -6.01 8.50
C GLY A 62 5.41 -6.66 9.55
N PRO A 63 5.71 -6.42 10.84
CA PRO A 63 5.02 -7.05 11.96
C PRO A 63 3.58 -6.54 12.08
N ALA A 64 2.69 -7.41 12.55
CA ALA A 64 1.30 -7.09 12.86
C ALA A 64 1.05 -7.29 14.36
N PRO A 65 1.67 -6.49 15.26
CA PRO A 65 1.67 -6.75 16.69
C PRO A 65 0.26 -6.74 17.31
N TYR A 66 -0.69 -6.01 16.71
CA TYR A 66 -2.11 -6.03 17.08
C TYR A 66 -2.80 -7.39 16.86
N ALA A 67 -2.17 -8.29 16.11
CA ALA A 67 -2.67 -9.63 15.82
C ALA A 67 -1.88 -10.73 16.55
N GLU A 68 -1.03 -10.39 17.52
CA GLU A 68 -0.33 -11.38 18.36
C GLU A 68 -1.23 -11.94 19.48
N PRO A 69 -0.96 -13.14 20.01
CA PRO A 69 -1.70 -13.68 21.15
C PRO A 69 -1.63 -12.74 22.37
N GLY A 70 -2.77 -12.54 23.04
CA GLY A 70 -2.91 -11.61 24.17
C GLY A 70 -3.44 -10.23 23.77
N MET A 71 -3.56 -9.92 22.48
CA MET A 71 -4.08 -8.64 21.98
C MET A 71 -5.59 -8.63 21.75
N GLU A 72 -6.28 -9.76 21.92
CA GLU A 72 -7.66 -9.98 21.48
C GLU A 72 -8.69 -9.11 22.21
N ALA A 73 -8.39 -8.69 23.44
CA ALA A 73 -9.23 -7.76 24.20
C ALA A 73 -9.15 -6.31 23.64
N HIS A 74 -8.02 -5.98 23.01
CA HIS A 74 -7.67 -4.62 22.60
C HIS A 74 -7.94 -4.40 21.11
N PHE A 75 -7.54 -5.37 20.29
CA PHE A 75 -7.57 -5.29 18.84
C PHE A 75 -8.22 -6.52 18.23
N ARG A 76 -9.02 -6.30 17.19
CA ARG A 76 -9.49 -7.35 16.31
C ARG A 76 -9.17 -7.00 14.86
N HIS A 77 -8.34 -7.82 14.22
CA HIS A 77 -8.01 -7.60 12.82
C HIS A 77 -9.12 -8.14 11.91
N ARG A 78 -9.59 -7.31 10.97
CA ARG A 78 -10.49 -7.68 9.87
C ARG A 78 -9.72 -7.60 8.55
N ALA A 79 -9.28 -8.75 8.09
CA ALA A 79 -8.47 -8.90 6.88
C ALA A 79 -9.34 -8.74 5.63
N LEU A 80 -9.01 -7.77 4.77
CA LEU A 80 -9.51 -7.74 3.38
C LEU A 80 -8.58 -8.54 2.44
N PHE A 81 -7.37 -8.85 2.91
CA PHE A 81 -6.45 -9.82 2.34
C PHE A 81 -5.62 -10.45 3.48
N VAL A 82 -5.34 -11.74 3.41
CA VAL A 82 -4.61 -12.45 4.48
C VAL A 82 -3.11 -12.58 4.11
N GLY A 83 -2.31 -11.67 4.65
CA GLY A 83 -0.84 -11.71 4.58
C GLY A 83 -0.22 -12.78 5.49
N GLY A 84 1.07 -13.06 5.29
CA GLY A 84 1.80 -14.04 6.12
C GLY A 84 1.85 -13.67 7.61
N ASN A 85 1.99 -12.38 7.90
CA ASN A 85 2.03 -11.80 9.25
C ASN A 85 0.74 -11.99 10.06
N VAL A 86 -0.43 -12.14 9.40
CA VAL A 86 -1.74 -12.26 10.08
C VAL A 86 -2.43 -13.61 9.86
N ARG A 87 -1.91 -14.46 8.96
CA ARG A 87 -2.53 -15.76 8.59
C ARG A 87 -2.78 -16.67 9.79
N ARG A 88 -1.82 -16.71 10.73
CA ARG A 88 -1.95 -17.53 11.93
C ARG A 88 -3.12 -17.05 12.81
N ALA A 89 -3.25 -15.74 13.02
CA ALA A 89 -4.33 -15.17 13.82
C ALA A 89 -5.71 -15.47 13.23
N VAL A 90 -5.85 -15.44 11.90
CA VAL A 90 -7.08 -15.84 11.20
C VAL A 90 -7.40 -17.31 11.44
N ASN A 91 -6.42 -18.20 11.25
CA ASN A 91 -6.61 -19.64 11.44
C ASN A 91 -6.94 -20.02 12.90
N GLU A 92 -6.47 -19.23 13.86
CA GLU A 92 -6.75 -19.41 15.29
C GLU A 92 -8.06 -18.73 15.76
N GLY A 93 -8.78 -18.03 14.87
CA GLY A 93 -10.04 -17.33 15.19
C GLY A 93 -9.87 -15.97 15.89
N ARG A 94 -8.63 -15.51 16.06
CA ARG A 94 -8.28 -14.22 16.69
C ARG A 94 -8.47 -13.03 15.75
N ALA A 95 -8.51 -13.28 14.44
CA ALA A 95 -8.80 -12.31 13.39
C ALA A 95 -9.89 -12.82 12.44
N ASP A 96 -10.55 -11.90 11.74
CA ASP A 96 -11.58 -12.17 10.73
C ASP A 96 -11.02 -12.05 9.32
N PHE A 97 -11.63 -12.77 8.38
CA PHE A 97 -11.39 -12.60 6.94
C PHE A 97 -12.69 -12.23 6.23
N VAL A 98 -12.66 -11.18 5.41
CA VAL A 98 -13.79 -10.73 4.60
C VAL A 98 -13.48 -11.03 3.12
N PRO A 99 -14.20 -11.97 2.48
CA PRO A 99 -14.02 -12.24 1.07
C PRO A 99 -14.56 -11.07 0.23
N ILE A 100 -13.67 -10.39 -0.48
CA ILE A 100 -14.01 -9.25 -1.34
C ILE A 100 -13.01 -9.14 -2.50
N HIS A 101 -13.46 -8.63 -3.66
CA HIS A 101 -12.55 -8.26 -4.73
C HIS A 101 -11.87 -6.93 -4.43
N LEU A 102 -10.57 -6.81 -4.68
CA LEU A 102 -9.79 -5.61 -4.36
C LEU A 102 -10.41 -4.33 -4.94
N HIS A 103 -10.88 -4.36 -6.20
CA HIS A 103 -11.51 -3.20 -6.85
C HIS A 103 -12.81 -2.73 -6.18
N GLN A 104 -13.43 -3.55 -5.33
CA GLN A 104 -14.67 -3.21 -4.60
C GLN A 104 -14.39 -2.59 -3.23
N VAL A 105 -13.17 -2.70 -2.71
CA VAL A 105 -12.79 -2.17 -1.39
C VAL A 105 -13.01 -0.65 -1.30
N PRO A 106 -12.59 0.17 -2.29
CA PRO A 106 -12.86 1.62 -2.26
C PRO A 106 -14.36 1.94 -2.19
N GLY A 107 -15.19 1.18 -2.93
CA GLY A 107 -16.64 1.33 -2.93
C GLY A 107 -17.28 0.93 -1.60
N LEU A 108 -16.78 -0.12 -0.96
CA LEU A 108 -17.24 -0.58 0.35
C LEU A 108 -17.00 0.48 1.45
N VAL A 109 -15.83 1.12 1.40
CA VAL A 109 -15.46 2.22 2.31
C VAL A 109 -16.31 3.45 2.02
N SER A 110 -16.33 3.91 0.76
CA SER A 110 -17.01 5.16 0.38
C SER A 110 -18.53 5.10 0.51
N SER A 111 -19.12 3.91 0.46
CA SER A 111 -20.57 3.74 0.71
C SER A 111 -20.92 3.73 2.20
N GLY A 112 -19.94 3.81 3.11
CA GLY A 112 -20.15 3.70 4.56
C GLY A 112 -20.54 2.30 5.04
N ARG A 113 -20.38 1.25 4.20
CA ARG A 113 -20.60 -0.14 4.62
C ARG A 113 -19.44 -0.67 5.46
N LEU A 114 -18.27 -0.08 5.29
CA LEU A 114 -17.10 -0.25 6.14
C LEU A 114 -16.61 1.15 6.56
N PRO A 115 -17.27 1.81 7.53
CA PRO A 115 -16.89 3.15 7.96
C PRO A 115 -15.51 3.10 8.63
N ILE A 116 -14.59 3.95 8.18
CA ILE A 116 -13.24 4.07 8.76
C ILE A 116 -13.25 5.27 9.72
N ASP A 117 -12.83 5.07 10.97
CA ASP A 117 -12.74 6.16 11.94
C ASP A 117 -11.38 6.85 11.85
N VAL A 118 -10.30 6.05 11.80
CA VAL A 118 -8.93 6.56 11.75
C VAL A 118 -8.18 5.89 10.61
N ALA A 119 -7.45 6.67 9.80
CA ALA A 119 -6.54 6.16 8.79
C ALA A 119 -5.08 6.45 9.18
N LEU A 120 -4.26 5.40 9.31
CA LEU A 120 -2.81 5.49 9.48
C LEU A 120 -2.17 5.37 8.10
N ILE A 121 -1.50 6.43 7.64
CA ILE A 121 -0.92 6.51 6.29
C ILE A 121 0.56 6.85 6.29
N HIS A 122 1.31 6.39 5.29
CA HIS A 122 2.73 6.70 5.10
C HIS A 122 2.91 7.41 3.77
N ILE A 123 3.35 8.67 3.80
CA ILE A 123 3.30 9.58 2.66
C ILE A 123 4.59 10.40 2.51
N SER A 124 4.80 10.98 1.33
CA SER A 124 5.89 11.91 1.07
C SER A 124 5.69 13.26 1.79
N PRO A 125 6.74 14.09 1.94
CA PRO A 125 6.61 15.47 2.37
C PRO A 125 5.71 16.26 1.41
N PRO A 126 5.06 17.33 1.90
CA PRO A 126 4.27 18.21 1.06
C PRO A 126 5.15 19.00 0.08
N ASP A 127 4.66 19.20 -1.13
CA ASP A 127 5.26 20.14 -2.09
C ASP A 127 4.95 21.61 -1.76
N GLU A 128 5.37 22.53 -2.64
CA GLU A 128 5.14 23.98 -2.49
C GLU A 128 3.65 24.38 -2.43
N HIS A 129 2.77 23.50 -2.89
CA HIS A 129 1.32 23.68 -2.89
C HIS A 129 0.63 22.96 -1.71
N GLY A 130 1.38 22.31 -0.83
CA GLY A 130 0.84 21.60 0.33
C GLY A 130 0.32 20.20 0.01
N PHE A 131 0.71 19.59 -1.13
CA PHE A 131 0.32 18.23 -1.48
C PHE A 131 1.44 17.22 -1.17
N CYS A 132 1.12 16.25 -0.33
CA CYS A 132 1.89 15.02 -0.16
C CYS A 132 1.56 14.03 -1.28
N SER A 133 2.35 12.96 -1.43
CA SER A 133 2.03 11.78 -2.24
C SER A 133 1.90 10.54 -1.37
N TYR A 134 0.95 9.66 -1.68
CA TYR A 134 0.89 8.30 -1.13
C TYR A 134 2.10 7.45 -1.54
N GLY A 135 2.91 7.90 -2.50
CA GLY A 135 4.14 7.26 -2.89
C GLY A 135 3.92 5.89 -3.50
N VAL A 136 4.47 4.86 -2.87
CA VAL A 136 4.52 3.51 -3.47
C VAL A 136 3.15 2.82 -3.54
N GLY A 137 2.12 3.28 -2.84
CA GLY A 137 0.79 2.65 -2.91
C GLY A 137 -0.36 3.61 -2.70
N VAL A 138 -1.30 3.66 -3.63
CA VAL A 138 -2.56 4.41 -3.48
C VAL A 138 -3.68 3.48 -3.02
N ASP A 139 -3.81 2.35 -3.72
CA ASP A 139 -4.72 1.25 -3.42
C ASP A 139 -6.15 1.71 -3.02
N ALA A 140 -6.70 1.19 -1.92
CA ALA A 140 -7.94 1.66 -1.33
C ALA A 140 -7.72 2.72 -0.25
N THR A 141 -6.47 3.04 0.09
CA THR A 141 -6.09 4.02 1.12
C THR A 141 -6.60 5.41 0.81
N LYS A 142 -6.65 5.81 -0.47
CA LYS A 142 -7.27 7.09 -0.85
C LYS A 142 -8.74 7.17 -0.39
N ALA A 143 -9.52 6.11 -0.63
CA ALA A 143 -10.91 6.06 -0.17
C ALA A 143 -11.00 6.04 1.37
N ALA A 144 -10.09 5.35 2.06
CA ALA A 144 -10.03 5.40 3.52
C ALA A 144 -9.77 6.82 4.04
N VAL A 145 -8.79 7.54 3.47
CA VAL A 145 -8.46 8.92 3.86
C VAL A 145 -9.58 9.90 3.58
N GLU A 146 -10.31 9.73 2.47
CA GLU A 146 -11.40 10.63 2.11
C GLU A 146 -12.64 10.47 3.00
N ASN A 147 -12.81 9.31 3.63
CA ASN A 147 -13.97 8.96 4.45
C ASN A 147 -13.65 8.87 5.95
N ALA A 148 -12.38 8.88 6.35
CA ALA A 148 -11.98 8.80 7.74
C ALA A 148 -12.32 10.07 8.52
N ARG A 149 -12.76 9.90 9.79
CA ARG A 149 -12.89 11.02 10.75
C ARG A 149 -11.54 11.66 11.02
N SER A 150 -10.49 10.83 11.13
CA SER A 150 -9.14 11.28 11.43
C SER A 150 -8.09 10.60 10.55
N VAL A 151 -7.08 11.37 10.13
CA VAL A 151 -5.99 10.89 9.29
C VAL A 151 -4.67 11.19 9.99
N ILE A 152 -3.97 10.14 10.41
CA ILE A 152 -2.67 10.24 11.06
C ILE A 152 -1.60 9.86 10.04
N ALA A 153 -0.79 10.84 9.64
CA ALA A 153 0.20 10.66 8.59
C ALA A 153 1.61 10.53 9.16
N LEU A 154 2.27 9.43 8.82
CA LEU A 154 3.72 9.29 8.87
C LEU A 154 4.30 9.93 7.60
N VAL A 155 4.89 11.11 7.73
CA VAL A 155 5.50 11.85 6.61
C VAL A 155 6.97 11.50 6.54
N ASN A 156 7.40 10.84 5.46
CA ASN A 156 8.75 10.32 5.32
C ASN A 156 9.50 10.95 4.15
N GLN A 157 10.67 11.53 4.42
CA GLN A 157 11.55 12.11 3.39
C GLN A 157 11.96 11.11 2.31
N ARG A 158 11.99 9.81 2.63
CA ARG A 158 12.36 8.76 1.67
C ARG A 158 11.19 8.22 0.85
N MET A 159 9.94 8.57 1.19
CA MET A 159 8.77 8.14 0.41
C MET A 159 8.78 8.81 -0.97
N PRO A 160 8.86 8.06 -2.09
CA PRO A 160 8.91 8.65 -3.41
C PRO A 160 7.64 9.43 -3.70
N ARG A 161 7.76 10.46 -4.55
CA ARG A 161 6.61 11.24 -5.00
C ARG A 161 6.03 10.65 -6.28
N ALA A 162 5.20 9.62 -6.15
CA ALA A 162 4.46 9.06 -7.28
C ALA A 162 3.46 10.09 -7.85
N LEU A 163 3.30 10.06 -9.18
CA LEU A 163 2.33 10.85 -9.92
C LEU A 163 1.02 10.09 -10.10
N GLY A 164 0.00 10.76 -10.63
CA GLY A 164 -1.32 10.18 -10.87
C GLY A 164 -2.31 10.61 -9.80
N ASP A 165 -3.22 9.72 -9.42
CA ASP A 165 -4.22 10.00 -8.37
C ASP A 165 -3.65 9.78 -6.95
N SER A 166 -2.37 10.11 -6.78
CA SER A 166 -1.57 9.73 -5.62
C SER A 166 -1.40 10.86 -4.62
N PHE A 167 -2.16 11.95 -4.73
CA PHE A 167 -1.95 13.15 -3.91
C PHE A 167 -2.99 13.30 -2.79
N VAL A 168 -2.50 13.79 -1.65
CA VAL A 168 -3.32 14.21 -0.49
C VAL A 168 -2.83 15.56 0.01
N HIS A 169 -3.73 16.52 0.17
CA HIS A 169 -3.38 17.85 0.66
C HIS A 169 -3.28 17.86 2.18
N VAL A 170 -2.33 18.63 2.75
CA VAL A 170 -2.10 18.70 4.20
C VAL A 170 -3.36 19.06 5.00
N SER A 171 -4.34 19.75 4.39
CA SER A 171 -5.62 20.09 5.04
C SER A 171 -6.43 18.86 5.45
N LYS A 172 -6.23 17.71 4.78
CA LYS A 172 -6.91 16.44 5.08
C LYS A 172 -6.28 15.68 6.24
N LEU A 173 -5.08 16.05 6.69
CA LEU A 173 -4.37 15.36 7.76
C LEU A 173 -4.85 15.87 9.14
N THR A 174 -5.03 15.01 10.12
CA THR A 174 -5.30 15.43 11.51
C THR A 174 -3.99 15.60 12.27
N HIS A 175 -3.12 14.60 12.20
CA HIS A 175 -1.82 14.55 12.86
C HIS A 175 -0.73 14.20 11.84
N VAL A 176 0.47 14.75 12.07
CA VAL A 176 1.65 14.51 11.25
C VAL A 176 2.78 14.05 12.15
N VAL A 177 3.45 12.97 11.76
CA VAL A 177 4.66 12.46 12.40
C VAL A 177 5.75 12.43 11.33
N GLU A 178 6.80 13.23 11.51
CA GLU A 178 7.87 13.35 10.51
C GLU A 178 8.99 12.37 10.77
N VAL A 179 9.44 11.68 9.72
CA VAL A 179 10.52 10.69 9.78
C VAL A 179 11.42 10.76 8.55
N ASP A 180 12.61 10.17 8.68
CA ASP A 180 13.57 9.95 7.59
C ASP A 180 14.10 8.51 7.74
N GLU A 181 13.31 7.56 7.22
CA GLU A 181 13.52 6.13 7.43
C GLU A 181 13.41 5.39 6.10
N PRO A 182 14.15 4.30 5.88
CA PRO A 182 13.91 3.41 4.75
C PRO A 182 12.44 2.99 4.68
N ILE A 183 11.90 2.90 3.47
CA ILE A 183 10.59 2.28 3.24
C ILE A 183 10.78 0.77 3.33
N LEU A 184 9.73 0.05 3.68
CA LEU A 184 9.73 -1.41 3.56
C LEU A 184 9.96 -1.82 2.10
N GLU A 185 10.63 -2.95 1.92
CA GLU A 185 10.91 -3.53 0.61
C GLU A 185 10.40 -4.96 0.58
N HIS A 186 9.92 -5.40 -0.58
CA HIS A 186 9.66 -6.81 -0.85
C HIS A 186 10.86 -7.40 -1.60
N PRO A 187 11.61 -8.35 -1.03
CA PRO A 187 12.78 -8.89 -1.70
C PRO A 187 12.38 -9.71 -2.93
N MET A 188 13.13 -9.55 -4.02
CA MET A 188 13.00 -10.43 -5.18
C MET A 188 13.37 -11.87 -4.84
N ALA A 189 12.89 -12.81 -5.65
CA ALA A 189 13.35 -14.19 -5.56
C ALA A 189 14.88 -14.23 -5.81
N PRO A 190 15.68 -14.84 -4.93
CA PRO A 190 17.14 -14.83 -5.07
C PRO A 190 17.60 -15.62 -6.30
N GLU A 191 16.84 -16.65 -6.68
CA GLU A 191 17.09 -17.49 -7.84
C GLU A 191 15.77 -17.82 -8.53
N ILE A 192 15.84 -17.99 -9.86
CA ILE A 192 14.72 -18.45 -10.69
C ILE A 192 15.01 -19.89 -11.09
N SER A 193 14.19 -20.82 -10.62
CA SER A 193 14.31 -22.25 -10.91
C SER A 193 14.09 -22.58 -12.38
N ASP A 194 14.60 -23.72 -12.83
CA ASP A 194 14.37 -24.22 -14.20
C ASP A 194 12.89 -24.37 -14.53
N VAL A 195 12.07 -24.73 -13.53
CA VAL A 195 10.61 -24.81 -13.68
C VAL A 195 10.02 -23.43 -13.96
N ALA A 196 10.37 -22.42 -13.15
CA ALA A 196 9.90 -21.06 -13.37
C ALA A 196 10.40 -20.49 -14.69
N ARG A 197 11.65 -20.75 -15.09
CA ARG A 197 12.19 -20.37 -16.40
C ARG A 197 11.39 -20.98 -17.54
N ALA A 198 11.10 -22.28 -17.49
CA ALA A 198 10.29 -22.95 -18.51
C ALA A 198 8.87 -22.38 -18.58
N ILE A 199 8.24 -22.07 -17.44
CA ILE A 199 6.94 -21.39 -17.40
C ILE A 199 7.04 -20.00 -18.04
N GLY A 200 8.07 -19.23 -17.68
CA GLY A 200 8.33 -17.89 -18.19
C GLY A 200 8.46 -17.85 -19.71
N GLU A 201 9.27 -18.75 -20.27
CA GLU A 201 9.47 -18.87 -21.72
C GLU A 201 8.16 -19.21 -22.46
N ASN A 202 7.39 -20.17 -21.93
CA ASN A 202 6.11 -20.54 -22.51
C ASN A 202 5.12 -19.35 -22.50
N ILE A 203 5.04 -18.60 -21.40
CA ILE A 203 4.19 -17.41 -21.31
C ILE A 203 4.67 -16.32 -22.28
N ALA A 204 5.99 -16.06 -22.36
CA ALA A 204 6.56 -15.06 -23.25
C ALA A 204 6.27 -15.33 -24.74
N SER A 205 6.14 -16.61 -25.12
CA SER A 205 5.74 -17.01 -26.48
C SER A 205 4.31 -16.57 -26.84
N LEU A 206 3.43 -16.39 -25.84
CA LEU A 206 2.04 -15.97 -26.00
C LEU A 206 1.88 -14.45 -26.02
N ILE A 207 2.94 -13.69 -25.67
CA ILE A 207 2.88 -12.23 -25.56
C ILE A 207 3.27 -11.61 -26.92
N PRO A 208 2.34 -10.98 -27.65
CA PRO A 208 2.68 -10.30 -28.90
C PRO A 208 3.32 -8.92 -28.64
N ASP A 209 4.01 -8.39 -29.65
CA ASP A 209 4.42 -6.98 -29.66
C ASP A 209 3.22 -6.05 -29.48
N GLY A 210 3.37 -5.02 -28.65
CA GLY A 210 2.30 -4.09 -28.32
C GLY A 210 1.31 -4.57 -27.26
N ALA A 211 1.52 -5.75 -26.65
CA ALA A 211 0.68 -6.20 -25.54
C ALA A 211 0.70 -5.23 -24.35
N THR A 212 -0.41 -5.15 -23.62
CA THR A 212 -0.49 -4.44 -22.34
C THR A 212 -0.40 -5.45 -21.20
N LEU A 213 0.67 -5.38 -20.42
CA LEU A 213 0.98 -6.34 -19.38
C LEU A 213 0.28 -6.00 -18.07
N GLN A 214 -0.21 -7.06 -17.41
CA GLN A 214 -0.51 -7.11 -15.99
C GLN A 214 0.21 -8.35 -15.44
N MET A 215 0.99 -8.15 -14.38
CA MET A 215 1.69 -9.24 -13.69
C MET A 215 1.65 -9.02 -12.18
N GLY A 216 2.04 -10.04 -11.43
CA GLY A 216 2.25 -9.94 -9.99
C GLY A 216 3.74 -9.91 -9.67
N ILE A 217 4.06 -10.22 -8.42
CA ILE A 217 5.43 -10.39 -7.93
C ILE A 217 5.79 -11.87 -7.79
N GLY A 218 7.09 -12.14 -7.70
CA GLY A 218 7.64 -13.45 -7.38
C GLY A 218 8.23 -14.18 -8.57
N GLU A 219 8.68 -15.41 -8.30
CA GLU A 219 9.56 -16.17 -9.20
C GLU A 219 9.02 -16.35 -10.62
N ILE A 220 7.72 -16.64 -10.78
CA ILE A 220 7.12 -16.86 -12.11
C ILE A 220 7.02 -15.54 -12.91
N PRO A 221 6.41 -14.45 -12.39
CA PRO A 221 6.45 -13.15 -13.06
C PRO A 221 7.86 -12.68 -13.43
N ASP A 222 8.82 -12.82 -12.50
CA ASP A 222 10.21 -12.45 -12.74
C ASP A 222 10.83 -13.30 -13.86
N ALA A 223 10.51 -14.59 -13.92
CA ALA A 223 10.94 -15.47 -15.00
C ALA A 223 10.35 -15.06 -16.36
N VAL A 224 9.10 -14.62 -16.42
CA VAL A 224 8.49 -14.13 -17.68
C VAL A 224 9.27 -12.93 -18.21
N LEU A 225 9.61 -11.98 -17.34
CA LEU A 225 10.30 -10.73 -17.71
C LEU A 225 11.66 -10.98 -18.39
N LEU A 226 12.38 -12.04 -18.00
CA LEU A 226 13.64 -12.45 -18.63
C LEU A 226 13.52 -12.73 -20.14
N PHE A 227 12.35 -13.15 -20.61
CA PHE A 227 12.11 -13.55 -22.00
C PHE A 227 11.33 -12.52 -22.81
N LEU A 228 11.21 -11.28 -22.31
CA LEU A 228 10.54 -10.19 -23.03
C LEU A 228 11.49 -9.18 -23.65
N GLY A 229 12.81 -9.35 -23.51
CA GLY A 229 13.82 -8.38 -23.95
C GLY A 229 13.84 -8.09 -25.46
N ASP A 230 13.29 -8.97 -26.29
CA ASP A 230 13.19 -8.82 -27.74
C ASP A 230 11.84 -8.26 -28.23
N LYS A 231 10.86 -8.14 -27.33
CA LYS A 231 9.54 -7.59 -27.63
C LYS A 231 9.59 -6.10 -27.91
N LYS A 232 8.55 -5.59 -28.57
CA LYS A 232 8.46 -4.17 -28.94
C LYS A 232 7.17 -3.54 -28.50
N HIS A 233 7.27 -2.28 -28.09
CA HIS A 233 6.15 -1.40 -27.78
C HIS A 233 5.20 -1.92 -26.70
N LEU A 234 5.70 -2.68 -25.74
CA LEU A 234 4.88 -3.19 -24.65
C LEU A 234 4.29 -2.02 -23.84
N GLY A 235 3.09 -2.23 -23.31
CA GLY A 235 2.42 -1.34 -22.38
C GLY A 235 2.24 -2.00 -21.02
N VAL A 236 1.94 -1.21 -20.00
CA VAL A 236 1.72 -1.68 -18.62
C VAL A 236 0.45 -1.05 -18.06
N HIS A 237 -0.49 -1.89 -17.66
CA HIS A 237 -1.65 -1.52 -16.88
C HIS A 237 -1.88 -2.64 -15.88
N THR A 238 -1.41 -2.44 -14.65
CA THR A 238 -1.26 -3.53 -13.69
C THR A 238 -1.74 -3.15 -12.31
N GLU A 239 -1.90 -4.14 -11.44
CA GLU A 239 -2.13 -3.92 -10.01
C GLU A 239 -0.83 -3.43 -9.35
N MET A 240 0.26 -4.17 -9.57
CA MET A 240 1.62 -3.89 -9.10
C MET A 240 2.67 -4.45 -10.08
N PHE A 241 3.93 -4.06 -9.94
CA PHE A 241 5.05 -4.63 -10.70
C PHE A 241 6.33 -4.71 -9.88
N SER A 242 7.23 -5.62 -10.24
CA SER A 242 8.57 -5.76 -9.65
C SER A 242 9.65 -5.09 -10.51
N ASP A 243 10.87 -5.05 -9.98
CA ASP A 243 12.07 -4.44 -10.57
C ASP A 243 12.34 -4.89 -12.01
N GLY A 244 12.07 -6.14 -12.37
CA GLY A 244 12.31 -6.62 -13.73
C GLY A 244 11.51 -5.87 -14.81
N LEU A 245 10.39 -5.23 -14.45
CA LEU A 245 9.67 -4.36 -15.38
C LEU A 245 10.44 -3.05 -15.63
N VAL A 246 11.16 -2.55 -14.63
CA VAL A 246 11.98 -1.34 -14.74
C VAL A 246 13.08 -1.57 -15.77
N ASP A 247 13.74 -2.72 -15.74
CA ASP A 247 14.76 -3.08 -16.74
C ASP A 247 14.21 -3.07 -18.18
N LEU A 248 13.00 -3.62 -18.39
CA LEU A 248 12.36 -3.59 -19.70
C LEU A 248 11.94 -2.19 -20.15
N PHE A 249 11.61 -1.31 -19.21
CA PHE A 249 11.33 0.09 -19.49
C PHE A 249 12.60 0.84 -19.89
N GLU A 250 13.69 0.68 -19.14
CA GLU A 250 14.98 1.30 -19.44
C GLU A 250 15.58 0.80 -20.77
N ALA A 251 15.35 -0.46 -21.12
CA ALA A 251 15.73 -1.04 -22.41
C ALA A 251 14.86 -0.57 -23.60
N GLY A 252 13.78 0.19 -23.36
CA GLY A 252 12.87 0.67 -24.41
C GLY A 252 11.91 -0.40 -24.96
N VAL A 253 11.84 -1.57 -24.33
CA VAL A 253 10.87 -2.64 -24.65
C VAL A 253 9.46 -2.19 -24.26
N VAL A 254 9.33 -1.66 -23.04
CA VAL A 254 8.10 -1.05 -22.53
C VAL A 254 8.09 0.44 -22.90
N THR A 255 7.14 0.85 -23.73
CA THR A 255 7.00 2.25 -24.18
C THR A 255 5.63 2.84 -23.85
N ASN A 256 4.62 2.00 -23.60
CA ASN A 256 3.23 2.41 -23.39
C ASN A 256 2.57 3.17 -24.57
N GLU A 257 3.21 3.23 -25.75
CA GLU A 257 2.75 4.01 -26.90
C GLU A 257 1.51 3.41 -27.60
N ARG A 258 1.39 2.08 -27.55
CA ARG A 258 0.28 1.35 -28.17
C ARG A 258 -0.95 1.20 -27.27
N LYS A 259 -0.86 1.65 -26.01
CA LYS A 259 -2.01 1.63 -25.10
C LYS A 259 -3.15 2.51 -25.62
N THR A 260 -4.37 2.03 -25.42
CA THR A 260 -5.61 2.77 -25.70
C THR A 260 -5.95 3.76 -24.58
N LEU A 261 -5.70 3.38 -23.33
CA LEU A 261 -5.89 4.21 -22.13
C LEU A 261 -4.54 4.60 -21.53
N HIS A 262 -4.42 5.85 -21.04
CA HIS A 262 -3.21 6.36 -20.40
C HIS A 262 -1.93 6.10 -21.22
N ARG A 263 -1.98 6.45 -22.52
CA ARG A 263 -0.87 6.30 -23.45
C ARG A 263 0.40 6.99 -22.93
N GLY A 264 1.54 6.32 -23.11
CA GLY A 264 2.85 6.82 -22.68
C GLY A 264 3.09 6.77 -21.17
N LYS A 265 2.20 6.13 -20.40
CA LYS A 265 2.32 6.03 -18.93
C LYS A 265 2.23 4.58 -18.49
N ILE A 266 3.11 4.17 -17.58
CA ILE A 266 2.90 2.98 -16.75
C ILE A 266 1.76 3.29 -15.78
N VAL A 267 0.82 2.35 -15.62
CA VAL A 267 -0.30 2.47 -14.68
C VAL A 267 -0.22 1.31 -13.69
N ALA A 268 -0.15 1.64 -12.40
CA ALA A 268 -0.17 0.71 -11.28
C ALA A 268 -1.02 1.28 -10.14
N SER A 269 -1.55 0.41 -9.27
CA SER A 269 -2.29 0.79 -8.05
C SER A 269 -1.35 0.96 -6.86
N PHE A 270 -0.30 0.13 -6.82
CA PHE A 270 0.82 0.18 -5.87
C PHE A 270 2.05 -0.52 -6.47
N VAL A 271 3.21 -0.37 -5.84
CA VAL A 271 4.53 -0.93 -6.19
C VAL A 271 5.27 -1.36 -4.93
#